data_AF-E2I9P3-F1
#
_entry.id   AF-E2I9P3-F1
#
_cell.length_a   1.000
_cell.length_b   1.000
_cell.length_c   1.000
_cell.angle_alpha   90.00
_cell.angle_beta   90.00
_cell.angle_gamma   90.00
#
_symmetry.space_group_name_H-M   'P 1'
#
loop_
_entity.id
_entity.type
_entity.pdbx_description
1 polymer ?
#
loop_
_entity_poly.entity_id
_entity_poly.type
_entity_poly.pdbx_seq_one_letter_code
_entity_poly.pdbx_strand_id
1 'polypeptide(L)'
;DYTQMNELQRRLGPRGLVVLGFPCNQFGHQENAKNEEILNSLKYVRPGGGFEPNFTLFEKCEVNGAQAHPLFAFLRESLPAPSDDATALMTDPK
;
A
#
# COMPACT_ATOMS: atom_id res chain seq x y z
N ASP A 1 3.89 0.09 -8.58
CA ASP A 1 4.54 1.42 -8.40
C ASP A 1 3.46 2.49 -8.25
N TYR A 2 3.71 3.56 -7.48
CA TYR A 2 2.81 4.71 -7.31
C TYR A 2 2.37 5.32 -8.65
N THR A 3 3.24 5.32 -9.65
CA THR A 3 2.96 5.80 -11.01
C THR A 3 1.87 4.99 -11.71
N GLN A 4 1.92 3.66 -11.61
CA GLN A 4 0.92 2.76 -12.21
C GLN A 4 -0.43 2.86 -11.50
N MET A 5 -0.43 3.04 -10.19
CA MET A 5 -1.67 3.25 -9.42
C MET A 5 -2.37 4.55 -9.84
N ASN A 6 -1.61 5.64 -10.03
CA ASN A 6 -2.14 6.89 -10.58
C ASN A 6 -2.76 6.70 -11.97
N GLU A 7 -2.10 5.92 -12.83
CA GLU A 7 -2.58 5.63 -14.18
C GLU A 7 -3.90 4.86 -14.17
N LEU A 8 -4.00 3.82 -13.33
CA LEU A 8 -5.20 3.01 -13.19
C LEU A 8 -6.38 3.84 -12.66
N GLN A 9 -6.16 4.61 -11.59
CA GLN A 9 -7.18 5.50 -11.03
C GLN A 9 -7.66 6.52 -12.07
N ARG A 10 -6.75 7.10 -12.87
CA ARG A 10 -7.11 8.06 -13.91
C ARG A 10 -7.95 7.43 -15.02
N ARG A 11 -7.55 6.25 -15.52
CA ARG A 11 -8.20 5.61 -16.67
C ARG A 11 -9.49 4.88 -16.31
N LEU A 12 -9.53 4.24 -15.15
CA LEU A 12 -10.61 3.34 -14.75
C LEU A 12 -11.48 3.94 -13.64
N GLY A 13 -11.07 5.06 -13.03
CA GLY A 13 -11.89 5.81 -12.07
C GLY A 13 -13.30 6.13 -12.56
N PRO A 14 -13.45 6.69 -13.77
CA PRO A 14 -14.78 6.93 -14.36
C PRO A 14 -15.62 5.67 -14.60
N ARG A 15 -14.99 4.48 -14.55
CA ARG A 15 -15.63 3.17 -14.73
C ARG A 15 -15.90 2.47 -13.39
N GLY A 16 -15.70 3.16 -12.27
CA GLY A 16 -15.98 2.65 -10.93
C GLY A 16 -14.76 2.06 -10.19
N LEU A 17 -13.55 2.11 -10.76
CA LEU A 17 -12.35 1.73 -10.01
C LEU A 17 -12.01 2.79 -8.95
N VAL A 18 -11.72 2.34 -7.73
CA VAL A 18 -11.16 3.19 -6.67
C VAL A 18 -9.90 2.53 -6.15
N VAL A 19 -8.78 3.24 -6.21
CA VAL A 19 -7.50 2.84 -5.64
C VAL A 19 -7.42 3.37 -4.21
N LEU A 20 -6.99 2.51 -3.29
CA LEU A 20 -6.82 2.81 -1.87
C LEU A 20 -5.40 2.40 -1.46
N GLY A 21 -4.62 3.32 -0.89
CA GLY A 21 -3.28 3.03 -0.41
C GLY A 21 -3.18 3.11 1.11
N PHE A 22 -2.55 2.11 1.70
CA PHE A 22 -2.33 1.99 3.14
C PHE A 22 -0.82 1.92 3.40
N PRO A 23 -0.19 3.01 3.84
CA PRO A 23 1.23 3.00 4.19
C PRO A 23 1.51 1.98 5.30
N CYS A 24 2.62 1.24 5.20
CA CYS A 24 2.99 0.21 6.17
C CYS A 24 4.51 0.11 6.31
N ASN A 25 5.01 0.01 7.55
CA ASN A 25 6.45 -0.02 7.83
C ASN A 25 6.98 -1.41 8.23
N GLN A 26 6.17 -2.47 8.13
CA GLN A 26 6.55 -3.82 8.58
C GLN A 26 7.53 -4.53 7.62
N PHE A 27 7.65 -4.04 6.38
CA PHE A 27 8.48 -4.67 5.34
C PHE A 27 9.80 -3.92 5.18
N GLY A 28 10.84 -4.36 5.91
CA GLY A 28 12.18 -3.80 5.80
C GLY A 28 12.26 -2.30 6.14
N HIS A 29 11.33 -1.80 6.95
CA HIS A 29 11.26 -0.42 7.39
C HIS A 29 11.33 0.63 6.25
N GLN A 30 10.65 0.37 5.14
CA GLN A 30 10.70 1.26 3.97
C GLN A 30 9.83 2.53 4.12
N GLU A 31 8.95 2.58 5.12
CA GLU A 31 8.00 3.69 5.37
C GLU A 31 8.24 4.30 6.77
N ASN A 32 9.49 4.71 7.03
CA ASN A 32 9.91 5.30 8.31
C ASN A 32 9.32 6.69 8.56
N ALA A 33 8.92 7.39 7.50
CA ALA A 33 8.28 8.70 7.57
C ALA A 33 7.01 8.66 8.42
N LYS A 34 6.71 9.74 9.14
CA LYS A 34 5.42 9.91 9.82
C LYS A 34 4.32 10.19 8.81
N ASN A 35 3.06 10.08 9.23
CA ASN A 35 1.90 10.29 8.35
C ASN A 35 1.96 11.62 7.59
N GLU A 36 2.43 12.69 8.26
CA GLU A 36 2.52 14.04 7.71
C GLU A 36 3.67 14.18 6.69
N GLU A 37 4.64 13.26 6.70
CA GLU A 37 5.85 13.31 5.88
C GLU A 37 5.75 12.45 4.62
N ILE A 38 4.83 11.48 4.59
CA ILE A 38 4.68 10.53 3.47
C ILE A 38 4.46 11.27 2.14
N LEU A 39 3.53 12.24 2.11
CA LEU A 39 3.25 13.01 0.90
C LEU A 39 4.46 13.85 0.44
N ASN A 40 5.24 14.39 1.38
CA ASN A 40 6.47 15.10 1.06
C ASN A 40 7.53 14.16 0.49
N SER A 41 7.67 12.96 1.05
CA SER A 41 8.58 11.94 0.55
C SER A 41 8.24 11.55 -0.90
N LEU A 42 6.96 11.30 -1.18
CA LEU A 42 6.48 11.00 -2.52
C LEU A 42 6.74 12.14 -3.51
N LYS A 43 6.51 13.38 -3.07
CA LYS A 43 6.64 14.58 -3.92
C LYS A 43 8.08 14.98 -4.22
N TYR A 44 8.98 14.86 -3.25
CA TYR A 44 10.32 15.44 -3.32
C TYR A 44 11.46 14.41 -3.34
N VAL A 45 11.24 13.19 -2.84
CA VAL A 45 12.31 12.18 -2.69
C VAL A 45 12.12 11.04 -3.68
N ARG A 46 11.04 10.26 -3.52
CA ARG A 46 10.73 9.13 -4.40
C ARG A 46 9.22 8.85 -4.35
N PRO A 47 8.50 8.90 -5.49
CA PRO A 47 9.00 9.07 -6.86
C PRO A 47 9.71 10.40 -7.14
N GLY A 48 9.41 11.45 -6.38
CA GLY A 48 10.03 12.77 -6.55
C GLY A 48 9.45 13.54 -7.74
N GLY A 49 10.11 14.62 -8.15
CA GLY A 49 9.72 15.39 -9.34
C GLY A 49 8.36 16.07 -9.28
N GLY A 50 7.83 16.32 -8.08
CA GLY A 50 6.49 16.88 -7.90
C GLY A 50 5.37 15.85 -7.99
N PHE A 51 5.67 14.55 -7.88
CA PHE A 51 4.68 13.49 -7.91
C PHE A 51 3.64 13.65 -6.79
N GLU A 52 2.36 13.55 -7.15
CA GLU A 52 1.24 13.56 -6.22
C GLU A 52 0.31 12.37 -6.52
N PRO A 53 -0.04 11.54 -5.52
CA PRO A 53 -1.02 10.47 -5.70
C PRO A 53 -2.41 11.05 -6.00
N ASN A 54 -3.11 10.51 -7.00
CA ASN A 54 -4.48 10.93 -7.36
C ASN A 54 -5.56 10.01 -6.75
N PHE A 55 -5.19 9.26 -5.72
CA PHE A 55 -6.00 8.29 -5.02
C PHE A 55 -5.83 8.46 -3.50
N THR A 56 -6.73 7.87 -2.72
CA THR A 56 -6.74 8.04 -1.27
C THR A 56 -5.58 7.28 -0.61
N LEU A 57 -4.79 8.00 0.17
CA LEU A 57 -3.86 7.43 1.14
C LEU A 57 -4.44 7.56 2.55
N PHE A 58 -4.46 6.45 3.28
CA PHE A 58 -4.86 6.40 4.68
C PHE A 58 -3.65 6.64 5.60
N GLU A 59 -3.92 6.70 6.90
CA GLU A 59 -2.86 6.69 7.90
C GLU A 59 -2.07 5.38 7.86
N LYS A 60 -0.80 5.47 8.26
CA LYS A 60 0.09 4.33 8.38
C LYS A 60 -0.49 3.32 9.38
N CYS A 61 -0.52 2.05 8.99
CA CYS A 61 -1.05 0.98 9.82
C CYS A 61 -0.21 -0.31 9.70
N GLU A 62 -0.40 -1.22 10.64
CA GLU A 62 0.11 -2.59 10.55
C GLU A 62 -0.85 -3.47 9.74
N VAL A 63 -0.31 -4.36 8.90
CA VAL A 63 -1.07 -5.31 8.08
C VAL A 63 -0.90 -6.76 8.56
N ASN A 64 0.16 -7.00 9.35
CA ASN A 64 0.51 -8.28 9.94
C ASN A 64 0.59 -8.19 11.47
N GLY A 65 0.59 -9.34 12.15
CA GLY A 65 0.69 -9.42 13.61
C GLY A 65 -0.61 -9.14 14.35
N ALA A 66 -0.52 -9.08 15.69
CA ALA A 66 -1.67 -8.92 16.57
C ALA A 66 -2.31 -7.51 16.51
N GLN A 67 -1.56 -6.51 16.04
CA GLN A 67 -2.03 -5.13 15.88
C GLN A 67 -2.41 -4.81 14.43
N ALA A 68 -2.54 -5.84 13.58
CA ALA A 68 -2.97 -5.66 12.20
C ALA A 68 -4.34 -4.95 12.14
N HIS A 69 -4.46 -3.97 11.25
CA HIS A 69 -5.72 -3.29 11.02
C HIS A 69 -6.80 -4.31 10.61
N PRO A 70 -8.03 -4.25 11.16
CA PRO A 70 -9.06 -5.28 10.96
C PRO A 70 -9.36 -5.60 9.49
N LEU A 71 -9.27 -4.60 8.61
CA LEU A 71 -9.39 -4.78 7.16
C LEU A 71 -8.38 -5.81 6.61
N PHE A 72 -7.10 -5.69 7.00
CA PHE A 72 -6.06 -6.58 6.50
C PHE A 72 -6.14 -7.98 7.12
N ALA A 73 -6.59 -8.10 8.36
CA ALA A 73 -6.91 -9.39 8.95
C ALA A 73 -8.02 -10.11 8.14
N PHE A 74 -9.11 -9.40 7.85
CA PHE A 74 -10.22 -9.93 7.04
C PHE A 74 -9.79 -10.31 5.62
N LEU A 75 -9.01 -9.45 4.94
CA LEU A 75 -8.53 -9.73 3.58
C LEU A 75 -7.61 -10.95 3.53
N ARG A 76 -6.72 -11.11 4.51
CA ARG A 76 -5.85 -12.30 4.62
C ARG A 76 -6.63 -13.57 4.92
N GLU A 77 -7.68 -13.50 5.73
CA GLU A 77 -8.55 -14.66 5.97
C GLU A 77 -9.35 -15.04 4.72
N SER A 78 -9.85 -14.05 3.99
CA SER A 78 -10.63 -14.24 2.76
C SER A 78 -9.78 -14.71 1.57
N LEU A 79 -8.53 -14.27 1.51
CA LEU A 79 -7.55 -14.57 0.46
C LEU A 79 -6.25 -15.03 1.14
N PRO A 80 -6.18 -16.31 1.55
CA PRO A 80 -5.09 -16.82 2.40
C PRO A 80 -3.72 -16.88 1.71
N ALA A 81 -3.69 -16.87 0.37
CA ALA A 81 -2.47 -16.82 -0.40
C ALA A 81 -2.67 -16.01 -1.69
N PRO A 82 -1.63 -15.32 -2.19
CA PRO A 82 -1.62 -14.71 -3.51
C PRO A 82 -1.94 -15.75 -4.59
N SER A 83 -2.71 -15.34 -5.61
CA SER A 83 -3.14 -16.24 -6.68
C SER A 83 -2.01 -16.66 -7.62
N ASP A 84 -0.96 -15.84 -7.71
CA ASP A 84 0.19 -16.01 -8.61
C ASP A 84 1.39 -16.70 -7.94
N ASP A 85 1.51 -16.60 -6.61
CA ASP A 85 2.49 -17.35 -5.81
C ASP A 85 1.91 -17.74 -4.44
N ALA A 86 1.51 -19.00 -4.33
CA ALA A 86 0.93 -19.54 -3.11
C ALA A 86 1.98 -19.89 -2.02
N THR A 87 3.27 -19.85 -2.36
CA THR A 87 4.33 -20.44 -1.55
C THR A 87 5.28 -19.43 -0.92
N ALA A 88 5.46 -18.25 -1.51
CA ALA A 88 6.39 -17.23 -1.00
C ALA A 88 6.17 -16.87 0.48
N LEU A 89 4.91 -16.80 0.93
CA LEU A 89 4.54 -16.52 2.33
C LEU A 89 4.94 -17.64 3.30
N MET A 90 5.06 -18.89 2.84
CA MET A 90 5.44 -20.02 3.70
C MET A 90 6.95 -20.11 3.90
N THR A 91 7.74 -19.50 3.01
CA THR A 91 9.19 -19.66 2.98
C THR A 91 9.98 -18.54 3.67
N ASP A 92 9.39 -17.36 3.89
CA ASP A 92 10.06 -16.25 4.63
C ASP A 92 9.04 -15.40 5.42
N PRO A 93 8.67 -15.80 6.66
CA PRO A 93 7.62 -15.14 7.45
C PRO A 93 8.07 -13.85 8.18
N LYS A 94 9.10 -13.15 7.67
CA LYS A 94 9.64 -11.93 8.31
C LYS A 94 8.61 -10.83 8.50
#